data_AF-A0A426V240-F1
#
_entry.id   AF-A0A426V240-F1
#
_cell.length_a   1.000
_cell.length_b   1.000
_cell.length_c   1.000
_cell.angle_alpha   90.00
_cell.angle_beta   90.00
_cell.angle_gamma   90.00
#
_symmetry.space_group_name_H-M   'P 1'
#
loop_
_entity.id
_entity.type
_entity.pdbx_description
1 polymer ?
#
loop_
_entity_poly.entity_id
_entity_poly.type
_entity_poly.pdbx_seq_one_letter_code
_entity_poly.pdbx_strand_id
1 'polypeptide(L)'
;MSKPSLRASLLAALTTLSISATAQAGVIVSGAWTPAGCGPKPEPPQLNLSTADAYNASVATVNSYRQSIRPYVDCVVKEANADIQAITQAATATQQGAKAANDKIQADVKAAEEKFK
;
A
#
# COMPACT_ATOMS: atom_id res chain seq x y z
N MET A 1 34.69 48.56 13.71
CA MET A 1 33.95 47.91 12.60
C MET A 1 34.08 46.40 12.77
N SER A 2 33.08 45.74 13.37
CA SER A 2 33.05 44.28 13.51
C SER A 2 31.79 43.76 12.83
N LYS A 3 31.97 43.03 11.73
CA LYS A 3 30.88 42.37 10.99
C LYS A 3 30.31 41.23 11.83
N PRO A 4 28.97 41.09 11.97
CA PRO A 4 28.40 39.91 12.59
C PRO A 4 28.63 38.71 11.65
N SER A 5 29.14 37.64 12.25
CA SER A 5 29.48 36.37 11.61
C SER A 5 28.24 35.72 10.98
N LEU A 6 28.27 35.54 9.66
CA LEU A 6 27.30 34.80 8.84
C LEU A 6 27.10 33.32 9.26
N ARG A 7 27.81 32.84 10.28
CA ARG A 7 27.77 31.44 10.72
C ARG A 7 26.59 31.13 11.63
N ALA A 8 25.96 32.14 12.24
CA ALA A 8 24.89 31.92 13.21
C ALA A 8 23.53 31.57 12.57
N SER A 9 23.34 31.76 11.26
CA SER A 9 22.04 31.57 10.61
C SER A 9 21.87 30.23 9.90
N LEU A 10 22.86 29.32 9.93
CA LEU A 10 22.84 28.08 9.16
C LEU A 10 22.48 26.81 9.97
N LEU A 11 22.20 26.94 11.27
CA LEU A 11 21.98 25.78 12.15
C LEU A 11 20.52 25.56 12.59
N ALA A 12 19.57 26.37 12.13
CA ALA A 12 18.18 26.34 12.63
C ALA A 12 17.14 25.77 11.65
N ALA A 13 17.53 25.12 10.54
CA ALA A 13 16.58 24.75 9.48
C ALA A 13 16.53 23.24 9.12
N LEU A 14 17.01 22.34 9.98
CA LEU A 14 17.12 20.90 9.68
C LEU A 14 16.18 20.00 10.49
N THR A 15 15.18 20.55 11.17
CA THR A 15 14.19 19.76 11.90
C THR A 15 12.83 19.83 11.23
N THR A 16 12.25 18.63 11.06
CA THR A 16 10.87 18.32 10.69
C THR A 16 10.50 18.43 9.21
N LEU A 17 10.60 17.29 8.50
CA LEU A 17 9.38 16.56 8.13
C LEU A 17 9.76 15.14 7.66
N SER A 18 10.04 14.24 8.61
CA SER A 18 9.88 12.81 8.34
C SER A 18 8.38 12.56 8.23
N ILE A 19 7.82 12.70 7.02
CA ILE A 19 6.52 12.09 6.73
C ILE A 19 6.78 10.60 6.84
N SER A 20 6.53 10.04 8.02
CA SER A 20 6.27 8.63 8.16
C SER A 20 5.12 8.35 7.21
N ALA A 21 5.43 7.85 6.01
CA ALA A 21 4.45 7.15 5.22
C ALA A 21 3.99 6.02 6.14
N THR A 22 2.89 6.22 6.84
CA THR A 22 2.16 5.14 7.51
C THR A 22 2.02 4.10 6.43
N ALA A 23 2.75 2.99 6.50
CA ALA A 23 2.69 2.00 5.44
C ALA A 23 1.24 1.52 5.38
N GLN A 24 0.46 1.99 4.39
CA GLN A 24 -0.90 1.52 4.14
C GLN A 24 -0.81 0.24 3.31
N ALA A 25 -0.05 -0.73 3.82
CA ALA A 25 -0.03 -2.07 3.26
C ALA A 25 -1.12 -2.86 3.97
N GLY A 26 -2.02 -3.44 3.19
CA GLY A 26 -2.98 -4.38 3.71
C GLY A 26 -2.28 -5.61 4.30
N VAL A 27 -3.00 -6.37 5.11
CA VAL A 27 -2.47 -7.58 5.76
C VAL A 27 -3.00 -8.80 5.06
N ILE A 28 -2.13 -9.76 4.73
CA ILE A 28 -2.53 -11.09 4.28
C ILE A 28 -2.39 -12.07 5.45
N VAL A 29 -3.51 -12.60 5.92
CA VAL A 29 -3.55 -13.66 6.94
C VAL A 29 -4.25 -14.88 6.35
N SER A 30 -3.55 -16.02 6.30
CA SER A 30 -4.09 -17.29 5.78
C SER A 30 -4.73 -17.17 4.39
N GLY A 31 -4.13 -16.35 3.51
CA GLY A 31 -4.61 -16.14 2.14
C GLY A 31 -5.74 -15.11 2.01
N ALA A 32 -6.24 -14.54 3.11
CA ALA A 32 -7.19 -13.44 3.09
C ALA A 32 -6.46 -12.11 3.25
N TRP A 33 -6.62 -11.23 2.26
CA TRP A 33 -6.13 -9.85 2.33
C TRP A 33 -7.18 -8.93 2.95
N THR A 34 -6.77 -8.04 3.84
CA THR A 34 -7.60 -6.98 4.42
C THR A 34 -6.92 -5.61 4.30
N PRO A 35 -7.68 -4.54 4.00
CA PRO A 35 -7.13 -3.19 3.93
C PRO A 35 -6.70 -2.73 5.32
N ALA A 36 -5.60 -1.99 5.40
CA ALA A 36 -5.13 -1.33 6.61
C ALA A 36 -5.66 0.10 6.75
N GLY A 37 -5.89 0.81 5.63
CA GLY A 37 -6.17 2.25 5.63
C GLY A 37 -7.63 2.66 5.44
N CYS A 38 -8.52 1.75 5.07
CA CYS A 38 -9.88 2.10 4.60
C CYS A 38 -10.93 2.25 5.70
N GLY A 39 -10.55 2.06 6.97
CA GLY A 39 -11.49 2.07 8.09
C GLY A 39 -12.45 0.87 8.08
N PRO A 40 -13.49 0.90 8.93
CA PRO A 40 -14.44 -0.21 9.01
C PRO A 40 -15.34 -0.25 7.76
N LYS A 41 -15.64 -1.47 7.29
CA LYS A 41 -16.64 -1.68 6.26
C LYS A 41 -18.02 -1.23 6.77
N PRO A 42 -18.75 -0.37 6.03
CA PRO A 42 -20.14 -0.06 6.36
C PRO A 42 -21.01 -1.33 6.35
N GLU A 43 -21.87 -1.47 7.36
CA GLU A 43 -22.77 -2.61 7.47
C GLU A 43 -24.03 -2.43 6.63
N PRO A 44 -24.48 -3.47 5.88
CA PRO A 44 -25.73 -3.42 5.14
C PRO A 44 -26.92 -3.22 6.09
N PRO A 45 -27.84 -2.30 5.79
CA PRO A 45 -29.01 -2.08 6.63
C PRO A 45 -30.04 -3.20 6.43
N GLN A 46 -30.74 -3.55 7.50
CA GLN A 46 -31.92 -4.42 7.43
C GLN A 46 -33.16 -3.58 7.09
N LEU A 47 -33.94 -4.03 6.10
CA LEU A 47 -35.19 -3.37 5.73
C LEU A 47 -36.30 -3.77 6.69
N ASN A 48 -37.09 -2.80 7.16
CA ASN A 48 -38.32 -3.09 7.86
C ASN A 48 -39.47 -3.26 6.86
N LEU A 49 -39.97 -4.48 6.73
CA LEU A 49 -41.03 -4.84 5.78
C LEU A 49 -42.40 -5.01 6.44
N SER A 50 -42.58 -4.59 7.70
CA SER A 50 -43.82 -4.81 8.43
C SER A 50 -44.99 -3.98 7.91
N THR A 51 -44.73 -2.76 7.43
CA THR A 51 -45.72 -1.83 6.86
C THR A 51 -45.08 -0.98 5.75
N ALA A 52 -45.89 -0.35 4.91
CA ALA A 52 -45.42 0.57 3.87
C ALA A 52 -44.62 1.74 4.46
N ASP A 53 -45.08 2.32 5.58
CA ASP A 53 -44.38 3.42 6.24
C ASP A 53 -43.03 2.99 6.81
N ALA A 54 -42.96 1.80 7.41
CA ALA A 54 -41.71 1.26 7.93
C ALA A 54 -40.69 0.95 6.83
N TYR A 55 -41.16 0.47 5.67
CA TYR A 55 -40.33 0.29 4.50
C TYR A 55 -39.82 1.64 3.96
N ASN A 56 -40.71 2.62 3.81
CA ASN A 56 -40.35 3.96 3.33
C ASN A 56 -39.32 4.63 4.25
N ALA A 57 -39.43 4.44 5.57
CA ALA A 57 -38.42 4.89 6.53
C ALA A 57 -37.06 4.20 6.32
N SER A 58 -37.05 2.91 5.94
CA SER A 58 -35.83 2.15 5.67
C SER A 58 -35.08 2.63 4.42
N VAL A 59 -35.76 3.29 3.47
CA VAL A 59 -35.15 3.82 2.25
C VAL A 59 -34.05 4.84 2.56
N ALA A 60 -34.24 5.67 3.59
CA ALA A 60 -33.22 6.63 4.02
C ALA A 60 -31.92 5.93 4.45
N THR A 61 -32.04 4.88 5.28
CA THR A 61 -30.90 4.10 5.76
C THR A 61 -30.16 3.38 4.63
N VAL A 62 -30.90 2.86 3.63
CA VAL A 62 -30.32 2.28 2.41
C VAL A 62 -29.50 3.31 1.64
N ASN A 63 -30.03 4.53 1.49
CA ASN A 63 -29.33 5.60 0.78
C ASN A 63 -28.05 6.01 1.52
N SER A 64 -28.08 6.12 2.85
CA SER A 64 -26.89 6.37 3.67
C SER A 64 -25.85 5.27 3.51
N TYR A 65 -26.24 4.00 3.56
CA TYR A 65 -25.33 2.88 3.31
C TYR A 65 -24.70 2.95 1.91
N ARG A 66 -25.51 3.23 0.87
CA ARG A 66 -25.01 3.36 -0.50
C ARG A 66 -24.00 4.51 -0.65
N GLN A 67 -24.20 5.60 0.08
CA GLN A 67 -23.28 6.74 0.08
C GLN A 67 -21.98 6.42 0.83
N SER A 68 -22.03 5.65 1.91
CA SER A 68 -20.84 5.32 2.71
C SER A 68 -20.04 4.13 2.17
N ILE A 69 -20.68 3.14 1.55
CA ILE A 69 -20.00 1.95 1.03
C ILE A 69 -19.12 2.24 -0.19
N ARG A 70 -19.51 3.21 -1.03
CA ARG A 70 -18.75 3.59 -2.24
C ARG A 70 -17.33 4.06 -1.92
N PRO A 71 -17.11 5.09 -1.08
CA PRO A 71 -15.74 5.53 -0.76
C PRO A 71 -14.92 4.46 -0.04
N TYR A 72 -15.55 3.58 0.75
CA TYR A 72 -14.87 2.42 1.34
C TYR A 72 -14.35 1.47 0.25
N VAL A 73 -15.19 1.08 -0.71
CA VAL A 73 -14.80 0.18 -1.82
C VAL A 73 -13.73 0.84 -2.69
N ASP A 74 -13.86 2.12 -3.00
CA ASP A 74 -12.86 2.87 -3.78
C ASP A 74 -11.50 2.88 -3.08
N CYS A 75 -11.49 3.09 -1.76
CA CYS A 75 -10.28 2.98 -0.95
C CYS A 75 -9.67 1.57 -1.02
N VAL A 76 -10.49 0.53 -0.83
CA VAL A 76 -10.06 -0.87 -0.85
C VAL A 76 -9.38 -1.21 -2.17
N VAL A 77 -9.98 -0.82 -3.29
CA VAL A 77 -9.43 -1.06 -4.63
C VAL A 77 -8.12 -0.31 -4.82
N LYS A 78 -8.04 0.95 -4.39
CA LYS A 78 -6.81 1.75 -4.47
C LYS A 78 -5.67 1.11 -3.69
N GLU A 79 -5.92 0.70 -2.45
CA GLU A 79 -4.91 0.07 -1.58
C GLU A 79 -4.47 -1.28 -2.13
N ALA A 80 -5.42 -2.15 -2.51
CA ALA A 80 -5.11 -3.45 -3.08
C ALA A 80 -4.24 -3.34 -4.35
N ASN A 81 -4.53 -2.38 -5.22
CA ASN A 81 -3.72 -2.15 -6.43
C ASN A 81 -2.28 -1.70 -6.10
N ALA A 82 -2.11 -0.85 -5.08
CA ALA A 82 -0.78 -0.44 -4.62
C ALA A 82 0.00 -1.63 -4.05
N ASP A 83 -0.64 -2.48 -3.25
CA ASP A 83 -0.03 -3.68 -2.69
C ASP A 83 0.35 -4.69 -3.77
N ILE A 84 -0.55 -4.95 -4.73
CA ILE A 84 -0.26 -5.84 -5.87
C ILE A 84 0.97 -5.33 -6.64
N GLN A 85 1.05 -4.02 -6.87
CA GLN A 85 2.17 -3.42 -7.57
C GLN A 85 3.48 -3.59 -6.78
N ALA A 86 3.47 -3.32 -5.48
CA ALA A 86 4.64 -3.48 -4.61
C ALA A 86 5.11 -4.93 -4.54
N ILE A 87 4.19 -5.88 -4.35
CA ILE A 87 4.48 -7.32 -4.35
C ILE A 87 5.09 -7.75 -5.69
N THR A 88 4.49 -7.32 -6.80
CA THR A 88 4.96 -7.65 -8.15
C THR A 88 6.38 -7.14 -8.37
N GLN A 89 6.67 -5.88 -8.02
CA GLN A 89 8.00 -5.31 -8.14
C GLN A 89 9.03 -6.09 -7.31
N ALA A 90 8.71 -6.40 -6.05
CA ALA A 90 9.60 -7.15 -5.17
C ALA A 90 9.89 -8.58 -5.70
N ALA A 91 8.85 -9.27 -6.19
CA ALA A 91 8.98 -10.59 -6.77
C ALA A 91 9.84 -10.58 -8.05
N THR A 92 9.57 -9.62 -8.95
CA THR A 92 10.34 -9.46 -10.19
C THR A 92 11.80 -9.12 -9.90
N ALA A 93 12.08 -8.20 -8.97
CA ALA A 93 13.45 -7.87 -8.58
C ALA A 93 14.21 -9.08 -8.04
N THR A 94 13.54 -9.90 -7.21
CA THR A 94 14.11 -11.16 -6.69
C THR A 94 14.45 -12.13 -7.82
N GLN A 95 13.52 -12.33 -8.76
CA GLN A 95 13.74 -13.22 -9.92
C GLN A 95 14.90 -12.75 -10.80
N GLN A 96 14.98 -11.45 -11.08
CA GLN A 96 16.05 -10.86 -11.89
C GLN A 96 17.41 -11.01 -11.21
N GLY A 97 17.49 -10.78 -9.90
CA GLY A 97 18.70 -10.98 -9.12
C GLY A 97 19.19 -12.43 -9.16
N ALA A 98 18.28 -13.40 -8.98
CA ALA A 98 18.60 -14.82 -9.08
C ALA A 98 19.09 -15.21 -10.48
N LYS A 99 18.44 -14.69 -11.54
CA LYS A 99 18.88 -14.93 -12.91
C LYS A 99 20.29 -14.40 -13.15
N ALA A 100 20.59 -13.16 -12.75
CA ALA A 100 21.90 -12.56 -12.93
C ALA A 100 23.00 -13.35 -12.20
N ALA A 101 22.73 -13.83 -10.99
CA ALA A 101 23.65 -14.68 -10.24
C ALA A 101 23.92 -16.00 -10.98
N ASN A 102 22.88 -16.65 -11.50
CA ASN A 102 23.01 -17.88 -12.28
C ASN A 102 23.79 -17.67 -13.58
N ASP A 103 23.51 -16.59 -14.31
CA ASP A 103 24.24 -16.24 -15.54
C ASP A 103 25.73 -16.06 -15.25
N LYS A 104 26.08 -15.41 -14.12
CA LYS A 104 27.47 -15.26 -13.69
C LYS A 104 28.12 -16.61 -13.35
N ILE A 105 27.43 -17.47 -12.60
CA ILE A 105 27.93 -18.80 -12.25
C ILE A 105 28.21 -19.61 -13.53
N GLN A 106 27.31 -19.58 -14.51
CA GLN A 106 27.52 -20.25 -15.79
C GLN A 106 28.74 -19.72 -16.55
N ALA A 107 28.95 -18.40 -16.56
CA ALA A 107 30.13 -17.80 -17.16
C ALA A 107 31.43 -18.22 -16.46
N ASP A 108 31.45 -18.24 -15.12
CA ASP A 108 32.60 -18.66 -14.33
C ASP A 108 32.93 -20.15 -14.57
N VAL A 109 31.91 -21.03 -14.63
CA VAL A 109 32.06 -22.45 -14.94
C VAL A 109 32.67 -22.64 -16.33
N LYS A 110 32.14 -21.95 -17.35
CA LYS A 110 32.67 -22.01 -18.72
C LYS A 110 34.13 -21.58 -18.78
N ALA A 111 34.48 -20.47 -18.12
CA ALA A 111 35.86 -19.99 -18.06
C ALA A 111 36.79 -20.99 -17.35
N ALA A 112 36.32 -21.66 -16.30
CA ALA A 112 37.08 -22.70 -15.61
C ALA A 112 37.28 -23.94 -16.51
N GLU A 113 36.24 -24.38 -17.22
CA GLU A 113 36.36 -25.49 -18.19
C GLU A 113 37.36 -25.18 -19.31
N GLU A 114 37.38 -23.96 -19.83
CA GLU A 114 38.35 -23.53 -20.85
C GLU A 114 39.79 -23.50 -20.31
N LYS A 115 39.95 -23.16 -19.02
CA LYS A 115 41.25 -23.03 -18.37
C LYS A 115 41.86 -24.36 -17.89
N PHE A 116 41.00 -25.29 -17.46
CA PHE A 116 41.42 -26.53 -16.78
C PHE A 116 41.11 -27.81 -17.58
N LYS A 117 40.66 -27.69 -18.84
CA LYS A 117 40.63 -28.80 -19.80
C LYS A 117 42.02 -29.16 -20.29
#